data_AF-A0A5Q5BPR4-F1
#
_entry.id   AF-A0A5Q5BPR4-F1
#
_cell.length_a   1.000
_cell.length_b   1.000
_cell.length_c   1.000
_cell.angle_alpha   90.00
_cell.angle_beta   90.00
_cell.angle_gamma   90.00
#
_symmetry.space_group_name_H-M   'P 1'
#
loop_
_entity.id
_entity.type
_entity.pdbx_description
1 polymer ?
#
loop_
_entity_poly.entity_id
_entity_poly.type
_entity_poly.pdbx_seq_one_letter_code
_entity_poly.pdbx_strand_id
1 'polypeptide(L)'
;MSWVTQALFGAVWAVGGVVIGLSPPLSETGRGASTPVAGWFFAAFGVYLLISGFRRTADPPRDPTRRPRHASGREPDRRTAVVVPLSIVITALAGFGSIWWGFTSGNVALLWLGVLGASIIVFGAPIIVDMVRDRRSRR
;
A
#
# COMPACT_ATOMS: atom_id res chain seq x y z
N MET A 1 2.42 0.62 13.69
CA MET A 1 2.83 1.56 12.63
C MET A 1 2.89 2.96 13.22
N SER A 2 4.05 3.62 13.17
CA SER A 2 4.20 4.98 13.71
C SER A 2 3.44 6.00 12.82
N TRP A 3 3.10 7.15 13.38
CA TRP A 3 2.45 8.23 12.63
C TRP A 3 3.35 8.76 11.50
N VAL A 4 4.67 8.80 11.72
CA VAL A 4 5.66 9.23 10.72
C VAL A 4 5.62 8.28 9.53
N THR A 5 5.68 6.97 9.79
CA THR A 5 5.59 5.94 8.75
C THR A 5 4.27 6.09 7.97
N GLN A 6 3.14 6.28 8.65
CA GLN A 6 1.84 6.51 8.00
C GLN A 6 1.78 7.78 7.16
N ALA A 7 2.34 8.89 7.65
CA ALA A 7 2.39 10.14 6.91
C ALA A 7 3.27 10.01 5.65
N LEU A 8 4.44 9.37 5.75
CA LEU A 8 5.30 9.10 4.61
C LEU A 8 4.61 8.19 3.58
N PHE A 9 3.90 7.15 4.03
CA PHE A 9 3.09 6.32 3.14
C PHE A 9 2.06 7.16 2.39
N GLY A 10 1.32 8.00 3.12
CA GLY A 10 0.33 8.88 2.53
C GLY A 10 0.93 9.88 1.54
N ALA A 11 2.12 10.41 1.81
CA ALA A 11 2.84 11.30 0.90
C ALA A 11 3.23 10.58 -0.41
N VAL A 12 3.77 9.36 -0.34
CA VAL A 12 4.09 8.57 -1.54
C VAL A 12 2.84 8.31 -2.38
N TRP A 13 1.73 7.96 -1.74
CA TRP A 13 0.46 7.72 -2.45
C TRP A 13 -0.16 8.99 -3.02
N ALA A 14 -0.07 10.11 -2.30
CA ALA A 14 -0.55 11.40 -2.76
C ALA A 14 0.23 11.85 -4.01
N VAL A 15 1.56 11.86 -3.93
CA VAL A 15 2.43 12.27 -5.04
C VAL A 15 2.31 11.31 -6.21
N GLY A 16 2.41 10.00 -5.98
CA GLY A 16 2.28 8.99 -7.02
C GLY A 16 0.91 9.03 -7.70
N GLY A 17 -0.16 9.24 -6.94
CA GLY A 17 -1.51 9.40 -7.48
C GLY A 17 -1.65 10.63 -8.36
N VAL A 18 -1.11 11.78 -7.96
CA VAL A 18 -1.10 13.00 -8.78
C VAL A 18 -0.31 12.79 -10.07
N VAL A 19 0.87 12.16 -10.00
CA VAL A 19 1.67 11.90 -11.19
C VAL A 19 0.93 10.97 -12.16
N ILE A 20 0.31 9.89 -11.67
CA ILE A 20 -0.50 8.99 -12.49
C ILE A 20 -1.73 9.73 -13.06
N GLY A 21 -2.36 10.58 -12.25
CA GLY A 21 -3.55 11.36 -12.61
C GLY A 21 -3.30 12.38 -13.73
N LEU A 22 -2.08 12.93 -13.79
CA LEU A 22 -1.64 13.88 -14.83
C LEU A 22 -0.95 13.19 -16.02
N SER A 23 -0.66 11.90 -15.91
CA SER A 23 0.00 11.16 -16.98
C SER A 23 -0.97 10.77 -18.10
N PRO A 24 -0.48 10.60 -19.35
CA PRO A 24 -1.29 10.07 -20.43
C PRO A 24 -1.90 8.71 -20.10
N PRO A 25 -3.09 8.38 -20.66
CA PRO A 25 -3.70 7.06 -20.54
C PRO A 25 -2.75 5.94 -20.95
N LEU A 26 -2.74 4.81 -20.24
CA LEU A 26 -1.85 3.68 -20.55
C LEU A 26 -2.21 2.95 -21.87
N SER A 27 -3.36 3.25 -22.47
CA SER A 27 -3.80 2.63 -23.73
C SER A 27 -4.66 3.61 -24.52
N GLU A 28 -4.37 3.70 -25.81
CA GLU A 28 -5.12 4.53 -26.78
C GLU A 28 -6.45 3.88 -27.21
N THR A 29 -6.61 2.58 -26.94
CA THR A 29 -7.80 1.78 -27.30
C THR A 29 -8.99 1.97 -26.34
N GLY A 30 -9.03 3.08 -25.59
CA GLY A 30 -10.09 3.43 -24.63
C GLY A 30 -10.06 2.64 -23.32
N ARG A 31 -9.47 1.44 -23.29
CA ARG A 31 -9.31 0.63 -22.06
C ARG A 31 -8.31 1.24 -21.06
N GLY A 32 -7.36 2.05 -21.53
CA GLY A 32 -6.43 2.79 -20.68
C GLY A 32 -6.96 4.12 -20.15
N ALA A 33 -8.16 4.56 -20.55
CA ALA A 33 -8.71 5.86 -20.16
C ALA A 33 -9.01 5.99 -18.65
N SER A 34 -9.00 4.88 -17.91
CA SER A 34 -9.24 4.86 -16.47
C SER A 34 -8.00 5.19 -15.64
N THR A 35 -6.80 5.24 -16.22
CA THR A 35 -5.56 5.43 -15.44
C THR A 35 -5.46 6.80 -14.79
N PRO A 36 -5.89 7.91 -15.42
CA PRO A 36 -5.96 9.20 -14.74
C PRO A 36 -6.92 9.19 -13.54
N VAL A 37 -8.09 8.55 -13.72
CA VAL A 37 -9.09 8.41 -12.66
C VAL A 37 -8.54 7.60 -11.48
N ALA A 38 -7.86 6.48 -11.76
CA ALA A 38 -7.18 5.68 -10.75
C ALA A 38 -6.10 6.50 -10.00
N GLY A 39 -5.34 7.34 -10.73
CA GLY A 39 -4.38 8.27 -10.13
C GLY A 39 -5.03 9.19 -9.10
N TRP A 40 -6.17 9.81 -9.42
CA TRP A 40 -6.90 10.66 -8.48
C TRP A 40 -7.44 9.90 -7.26
N PHE A 41 -7.87 8.66 -7.43
CA PHE A 41 -8.23 7.80 -6.29
C PHE A 41 -7.03 7.52 -5.38
N PHE A 42 -5.86 7.22 -5.95
CA PHE A 42 -4.63 7.05 -5.16
C PHE A 42 -4.22 8.34 -4.45
N ALA A 43 -4.38 9.49 -5.11
CA ALA A 43 -4.09 10.79 -4.51
C ALA A 43 -5.00 11.06 -3.30
N ALA A 44 -6.32 10.88 -3.47
CA ALA A 44 -7.29 11.05 -2.39
C ALA A 44 -7.02 10.09 -1.22
N PHE A 45 -6.67 8.83 -1.52
CA PHE A 45 -6.28 7.85 -0.51
C PHE A 45 -5.00 8.27 0.23
N GLY A 46 -3.99 8.78 -0.46
CA GLY A 46 -2.76 9.30 0.14
C GLY A 46 -3.02 10.49 1.08
N VAL A 47 -3.87 11.43 0.67
CA VAL A 47 -4.31 12.56 1.51
C VAL A 47 -5.05 12.07 2.76
N TYR A 48 -5.94 11.09 2.61
CA TYR A 48 -6.60 10.46 3.76
C TYR A 48 -5.59 9.82 4.73
N LEU A 49 -4.56 9.13 4.22
CA LEU A 49 -3.50 8.53 5.04
C LEU A 49 -2.67 9.59 5.78
N LEU A 50 -2.35 10.71 5.13
CA LEU A 50 -1.68 11.85 5.74
C LEU A 50 -2.52 12.43 6.89
N ILE A 51 -3.78 12.77 6.62
CA ILE A 51 -4.70 13.34 7.63
C ILE A 51 -4.87 12.39 8.80
N SER A 52 -5.07 11.10 8.53
CA SER A 52 -5.22 10.09 9.59
C SER A 52 -3.94 9.86 10.38
N GLY A 53 -2.76 10.02 9.77
CA GLY A 53 -1.48 9.99 10.47
C GLY A 53 -1.33 11.15 11.45
N PHE A 54 -1.60 12.39 11.00
CA PHE A 54 -1.53 13.59 11.85
C PHE A 54 -2.64 13.65 12.91
N ARG A 55 -3.84 13.12 12.62
CA ARG A 55 -4.89 13.00 13.65
C ARG A 55 -4.45 12.12 14.82
N ARG A 56 -3.66 11.07 14.56
CA ARG A 56 -3.10 10.21 15.62
C ARG A 56 -2.02 10.89 16.45
N THR A 57 -1.38 11.96 15.95
CA THR A 57 -0.45 12.76 16.76
C THR A 57 -1.18 13.78 17.62
N ALA A 58 -2.24 14.39 17.10
CA ALA A 58 -3.05 15.36 17.83
C ALA A 58 -3.93 14.71 18.91
N ASP A 59 -4.53 13.56 18.59
CA ASP A 59 -5.30 12.72 19.51
C ASP A 59 -4.67 11.32 19.55
N PRO A 60 -3.59 11.13 20.34
CA PRO A 60 -3.05 9.81 20.56
C PRO A 60 -4.13 8.89 21.15
N PRO A 61 -4.18 7.61 20.76
CA PRO A 61 -5.14 6.66 21.30
C PRO A 61 -5.09 6.69 22.83
N ARG A 62 -6.25 6.94 23.49
CA ARG A 62 -6.39 6.96 24.96
C ARG A 62 -5.91 5.68 25.65
N ASP A 63 -5.73 4.62 24.88
CA ASP A 63 -5.19 3.34 25.35
C ASP A 63 -4.21 2.77 24.30
N PRO A 64 -2.89 2.91 24.50
CA PRO A 64 -1.88 2.37 23.60
C PRO A 64 -1.84 0.84 23.59
N THR A 65 -2.48 0.18 24.56
CA THR A 65 -2.56 -1.29 24.64
C THR A 65 -3.81 -1.85 23.98
N ARG A 66 -4.77 -0.99 23.61
CA ARG A 66 -6.01 -1.39 22.96
C ARG A 66 -5.71 -1.91 21.56
N ARG A 67 -5.62 -3.24 21.46
CA ARG A 67 -5.51 -3.94 20.19
C ARG A 67 -6.61 -3.48 19.23
N PRO A 68 -6.32 -3.32 17.92
CA PRO A 68 -7.33 -2.97 16.93
C PRO A 68 -8.54 -3.89 17.06
N ARG A 69 -9.76 -3.39 16.86
CA ARG A 69 -11.00 -4.20 17.02
C ARG A 69 -11.03 -5.47 16.14
N HIS A 70 -10.16 -5.57 15.14
CA HIS A 70 -9.96 -6.74 14.27
C HIS A 70 -9.00 -7.79 14.84
N ALA A 71 -8.24 -7.46 15.89
CA ALA A 71 -7.56 -8.40 16.76
C ALA A 71 -8.50 -8.92 17.86
N SER A 72 -9.80 -9.08 17.53
CA SER A 72 -10.63 -10.05 18.24
C SER A 72 -9.82 -11.35 18.28
N GLY A 73 -9.64 -11.97 19.44
CA GLY A 73 -8.82 -13.18 19.63
C GLY A 73 -9.24 -14.42 18.82
N ARG A 74 -10.04 -14.24 17.77
CA ARG A 74 -10.24 -15.19 16.68
C ARG A 74 -8.87 -15.44 16.05
N GLU A 75 -8.41 -16.69 16.13
CA GLU A 75 -7.21 -17.10 15.43
C GLU A 75 -7.31 -16.70 13.95
N PRO A 76 -6.20 -16.24 13.33
CA PRO A 76 -6.19 -15.98 11.90
C PRO A 76 -6.66 -17.24 11.19
N ASP A 77 -7.75 -17.13 10.43
CA ASP A 77 -8.23 -18.22 9.60
C ASP A 77 -7.07 -18.71 8.73
N ARG A 78 -6.97 -20.03 8.51
CA ARG A 78 -5.89 -20.62 7.69
C ARG A 78 -5.80 -19.94 6.33
N ARG A 79 -6.95 -19.50 5.81
CA ARG A 79 -7.07 -18.72 4.58
C ARG A 79 -6.33 -17.38 4.67
N THR A 80 -6.57 -16.56 5.69
CA THR A 80 -5.89 -15.28 5.90
C THR A 80 -4.39 -15.45 6.04
N ALA A 81 -3.96 -16.51 6.73
CA ALA A 81 -2.56 -16.78 6.99
C ALA A 81 -1.76 -17.26 5.75
N VAL A 82 -2.43 -17.55 4.63
CA VAL A 82 -1.81 -17.85 3.32
C VAL A 82 -2.06 -16.72 2.33
N VAL A 83 -3.27 -16.19 2.30
CA VAL A 83 -3.68 -15.14 1.35
C VAL A 83 -2.89 -13.85 1.56
N VAL A 84 -2.64 -13.44 2.81
CA VAL A 84 -1.89 -12.20 3.07
C VAL A 84 -0.45 -12.28 2.54
N PRO A 85 0.38 -13.28 2.90
CA PRO A 85 1.70 -13.43 2.31
C PRO A 85 1.67 -13.54 0.78
N LEU A 86 0.75 -14.34 0.23
CA LEU A 86 0.62 -14.53 -1.21
C LEU A 86 0.30 -13.22 -1.93
N SER A 87 -0.63 -12.42 -1.40
CA SER A 87 -1.01 -11.12 -1.96
C SER A 87 0.17 -10.14 -2.00
N ILE A 88 1.04 -10.18 -0.99
CA ILE A 88 2.24 -9.34 -0.94
C ILE A 88 3.25 -9.79 -1.99
N VAL A 89 3.47 -11.10 -2.16
CA VAL A 89 4.37 -11.62 -3.21
C VAL A 89 3.86 -11.26 -4.61
N ILE A 90 2.55 -11.41 -4.87
CA ILE A 90 1.95 -11.02 -6.14
C ILE A 90 2.11 -9.52 -6.38
N THR A 91 1.87 -8.70 -5.35
CA THR A 91 2.06 -7.25 -5.41
C THR A 91 3.52 -6.89 -5.68
N ALA A 92 4.47 -7.65 -5.12
CA ALA A 92 5.90 -7.44 -5.35
C ALA A 92 6.30 -7.71 -6.80
N LEU A 93 5.85 -8.82 -7.35
CA LEU A 93 6.10 -9.17 -8.75
C LEU A 93 5.44 -8.17 -9.71
N ALA A 94 4.19 -7.79 -9.43
CA ALA A 94 3.48 -6.78 -10.21
C ALA A 94 4.13 -5.40 -10.12
N GLY A 95 4.58 -5.00 -8.92
CA GLY A 95 5.28 -3.74 -8.70
C GLY A 95 6.61 -3.70 -9.45
N PHE A 96 7.43 -4.74 -9.31
CA PHE A 96 8.70 -4.85 -10.03
C PHE A 96 8.50 -4.86 -11.56
N GLY A 97 7.55 -5.65 -12.05
CA GLY A 97 7.21 -5.69 -13.47
C GLY A 97 6.74 -4.34 -14.00
N SER A 98 5.96 -3.59 -13.21
CA SER A 98 5.48 -2.25 -13.57
C SER A 98 6.60 -1.21 -13.59
N ILE A 99 7.56 -1.28 -12.66
CA ILE A 99 8.76 -0.42 -12.68
C ILE A 99 9.60 -0.73 -13.91
N TRP A 100 9.92 -2.01 -14.14
CA TRP A 100 10.72 -2.44 -15.27
C TRP A 100 10.10 -2.01 -16.60
N TRP A 101 8.80 -2.28 -16.78
CA TRP A 101 8.08 -1.88 -17.99
C TRP A 101 7.94 -0.36 -18.08
N GLY A 102 7.63 0.34 -16.99
CA GLY A 102 7.58 1.81 -16.97
C GLY A 102 8.89 2.43 -17.47
N PHE A 103 10.04 1.84 -17.07
CA PHE A 103 11.35 2.28 -17.53
C PHE A 103 11.60 1.97 -19.01
N THR A 104 11.32 0.75 -19.47
CA THR A 104 11.57 0.34 -20.87
C THR A 104 10.64 1.01 -21.87
N SER A 105 9.41 1.33 -21.47
CA SER A 105 8.42 2.00 -22.32
C SER A 105 8.42 3.52 -22.21
N GLY A 106 9.19 4.10 -21.28
CA GLY A 106 9.17 5.54 -20.98
C GLY A 106 7.85 6.01 -20.36
N ASN A 107 7.00 5.09 -19.88
CA ASN A 107 5.68 5.42 -19.35
C ASN A 107 5.75 5.71 -17.84
N VAL A 108 5.64 6.99 -17.50
CA VAL A 108 5.73 7.50 -16.13
C VAL A 108 4.61 6.97 -15.23
N ALA A 109 3.39 6.78 -15.74
CA ALA A 109 2.28 6.24 -14.94
C ALA A 109 2.54 4.80 -14.49
N LEU A 110 3.04 3.95 -15.39
CA LEU A 110 3.42 2.56 -15.07
C LEU A 110 4.54 2.50 -14.03
N LEU A 111 5.53 3.37 -14.18
CA LEU A 111 6.63 3.47 -13.22
C LEU A 111 6.11 3.83 -11.82
N TRP A 112 5.28 4.86 -11.71
CA TRP A 112 4.71 5.27 -10.42
C TRP A 112 3.75 4.24 -9.83
N LEU A 113 2.99 3.53 -10.66
CA LEU A 113 2.15 2.42 -10.20
C LEU A 113 3.00 1.30 -9.58
N GLY A 114 4.17 1.04 -10.17
CA GLY A 114 5.18 0.16 -9.60
C GLY A 114 5.76 0.66 -8.27
N VAL A 115 6.04 1.96 -8.15
CA VAL A 115 6.49 2.60 -6.89
C VAL A 115 5.42 2.49 -5.80
N LEU A 116 4.15 2.71 -6.13
CA LEU A 116 3.03 2.50 -5.20
C LEU A 116 2.98 1.04 -4.73
N GLY A 117 3.12 0.08 -5.65
CA GLY A 117 3.20 -1.35 -5.32
C GLY A 117 4.38 -1.68 -4.40
N ALA A 118 5.57 -1.14 -4.70
CA ALA A 118 6.76 -1.32 -3.87
C ALA A 118 6.57 -0.77 -2.45
N SER A 119 5.88 0.37 -2.32
CA SER A 119 5.55 0.94 -1.01
C SER A 119 4.70 -0.02 -0.17
N ILE A 120 3.74 -0.74 -0.76
CA ILE A 120 2.93 -1.73 -0.02
C ILE A 120 3.81 -2.83 0.59
N ILE A 121 4.85 -3.26 -0.11
CA ILE A 121 5.78 -4.32 0.36
C ILE A 121 6.57 -3.83 1.57
N VAL A 122 7.18 -2.64 1.47
CA VAL A 122 7.98 -2.05 2.55
C VAL A 122 7.14 -1.90 3.82
N PHE A 123 5.89 -1.48 3.65
CA PHE A 123 4.96 -1.28 4.76
C PHE A 123 4.32 -2.59 5.27
N GLY A 124 4.17 -3.60 4.41
CA GLY A 124 3.63 -4.92 4.75
C GLY A 124 4.66 -5.88 5.36
N ALA A 125 5.96 -5.64 5.14
CA ALA A 125 7.03 -6.50 5.64
C ALA A 125 7.00 -6.74 7.16
N PRO A 126 6.78 -5.73 8.04
CA PRO A 126 6.68 -5.96 9.48
C PRO A 126 5.55 -6.92 9.86
N ILE A 127 4.40 -6.82 9.17
CA ILE A 127 3.24 -7.69 9.40
C ILE A 127 3.58 -9.15 9.07
N ILE A 128 4.31 -9.39 7.97
CA ILE A 128 4.77 -10.73 7.60
C ILE A 128 5.75 -11.26 8.66
N VAL A 129 6.73 -10.44 9.08
CA VAL A 129 7.72 -10.85 10.07
C VAL A 129 7.04 -11.27 11.38
N ASP A 130 6.06 -10.49 11.84
CA ASP A 130 5.28 -10.81 13.03
C ASP A 130 4.46 -12.11 12.84
N MET A 131 3.80 -12.29 11.69
CA MET A 131 3.07 -13.52 11.38
C MET A 131 3.97 -14.77 11.35
N VAL A 132 5.19 -14.65 10.81
CA VAL A 132 6.16 -15.75 10.76
C VAL A 132 6.70 -16.06 12.16
N ARG A 133 6.99 -15.03 12.97
CA ARG A 133 7.45 -15.18 14.36
C ARG A 133 6.39 -15.86 15.23
N ASP A 134 5.13 -15.42 15.14
CA ASP A 134 4.01 -16.01 15.89
C ASP A 134 3.76 -17.48 15.52
N ARG A 135 3.97 -17.87 14.24
CA ARG A 135 3.91 -19.29 13.86
C ARG A 135 5.06 -20.11 14.43
N ARG A 136 6.25 -19.51 14.57
CA ARG A 136 7.46 -20.19 15.06
C ARG A 136 7.43 -20.39 16.58
N SER A 137 6.79 -19.50 17.33
CA SER A 137 6.64 -19.63 18.80
C SER A 137 5.58 -20.66 19.22
N ARG A 138 4.66 -21.02 18.33
CA ARG A 138 3.59 -22.01 18.57
C ARG A 138 3.98 -23.45 18.18
N ARG A 139 5.18 -23.65 17.61
CA ARG A 139 5.74 -24.97 17.28
C ARG A 139 6.85 -25.30 18.25
#